data_AF-A0AAW8TGU7-F1
#
_entry.id   AF-A0AAW8TGU7-F1
#
_cell.length_a   1.000
_cell.length_b   1.000
_cell.length_c   1.000
_cell.angle_alpha   90.00
_cell.angle_beta   90.00
_cell.angle_gamma   90.00
#
_symmetry.space_group_name_H-M   'P 1'
#
loop_
_entity.id
_entity.type
_entity.pdbx_description
1 polymer ?
#
loop_
_entity_poly.entity_id
_entity_poly.type
_entity_poly.pdbx_seq_one_letter_code
_entity_poly.pdbx_strand_id
1 'polypeptide(L)'
;MKSNPLEGRSAKILFDSGLQFRIDFLQDNQLRWTSIRQEDAGATDIETIHVEQYPSGIFSVDWIEESGLCVSYTIDTLNHYVKSFMTFPDREYRGGRRPFTHEGPFHFISEDGKQDSKGQ
;
A
#
# COMPACT_ATOMS: atom_id res chain seq x y z
N MET A 1 -2.68 -21.76 8.10
CA MET A 1 -1.67 -20.89 8.75
C MET A 1 -1.69 -19.58 7.97
N LYS A 2 -1.81 -18.42 8.62
CA LYS A 2 -1.79 -17.15 7.88
C LYS A 2 -0.45 -17.04 7.15
N SER A 3 -0.52 -16.71 5.87
CA SER A 3 0.65 -16.62 4.99
C SER A 3 1.43 -15.33 5.25
N ASN A 4 0.72 -14.24 5.63
CA ASN A 4 1.31 -12.99 6.07
C ASN A 4 0.57 -12.37 7.29
N PRO A 5 1.25 -11.53 8.12
CA PRO A 5 0.66 -10.95 9.33
C PRO A 5 -0.43 -9.87 9.11
N LEU A 6 -0.51 -9.31 7.91
CA LEU A 6 -1.48 -8.30 7.51
C LEU A 6 -2.77 -8.92 6.96
N GLU A 7 -2.78 -10.21 6.62
CA GLU A 7 -3.92 -10.95 6.07
C GLU A 7 -5.21 -10.77 6.89
N GLY A 8 -6.26 -10.34 6.21
CA GLY A 8 -7.58 -10.02 6.76
C GLY A 8 -7.74 -8.59 7.25
N ARG A 9 -6.69 -7.75 7.19
CA ARG A 9 -6.76 -6.34 7.59
C ARG A 9 -7.02 -5.45 6.40
N SER A 10 -7.69 -4.34 6.65
CA SER A 10 -7.85 -3.24 5.69
C SER A 10 -7.19 -1.98 6.20
N ALA A 11 -6.71 -1.14 5.29
CA ALA A 11 -6.08 0.13 5.62
C ALA A 11 -6.49 1.24 4.64
N LYS A 12 -6.34 2.48 5.08
CA LYS A 12 -6.46 3.68 4.26
C LYS A 12 -5.08 4.36 4.18
N ILE A 13 -4.74 4.81 2.98
CA ILE A 13 -3.50 5.53 2.67
C ILE A 13 -3.84 6.87 2.02
N LEU A 14 -3.18 7.93 2.47
CA LEU A 14 -3.33 9.29 1.95
C LEU A 14 -1.96 9.86 1.58
N PHE A 15 -1.53 9.70 0.33
CA PHE A 15 -0.21 10.16 -0.09
C PHE A 15 -0.17 11.69 -0.29
N ASP A 16 0.99 12.29 -0.02
CA ASP A 16 1.32 13.69 -0.28
C ASP A 16 1.19 14.08 -1.76
N SER A 17 1.32 13.12 -2.67
CA SER A 17 1.05 13.26 -4.09
C SER A 17 -0.43 13.48 -4.45
N GLY A 18 -1.32 13.38 -3.47
CA GLY A 18 -2.78 13.45 -3.64
C GLY A 18 -3.44 12.12 -3.98
N LEU A 19 -2.68 11.03 -4.18
CA LEU A 19 -3.25 9.69 -4.37
C LEU A 19 -3.82 9.16 -3.06
N GLN A 20 -4.98 8.51 -3.12
CA GLN A 20 -5.66 7.99 -1.93
C GLN A 20 -6.21 6.60 -2.20
N PHE A 21 -5.86 5.64 -1.34
CA PHE A 21 -6.24 4.24 -1.53
C PHE A 21 -6.83 3.64 -0.26
N ARG A 22 -7.79 2.74 -0.44
CA ARG A 22 -8.06 1.65 0.48
C ARG A 22 -7.27 0.43 0.04
N ILE A 23 -6.62 -0.23 0.98
CA ILE A 23 -5.89 -1.47 0.77
C ILE A 23 -6.57 -2.57 1.61
N ASP A 24 -6.92 -3.68 0.98
CA ASP A 24 -7.40 -4.88 1.66
C ASP A 24 -6.38 -6.00 1.48
N PHE A 25 -5.78 -6.46 2.58
CA PHE A 25 -4.86 -7.61 2.57
C PHE A 25 -5.69 -8.90 2.60
N LEU A 26 -5.75 -9.57 1.46
CA LEU A 26 -6.56 -10.77 1.25
C LEU A 26 -5.75 -12.05 1.56
N GLN A 27 -6.43 -13.20 1.48
CA GLN A 27 -5.79 -14.51 1.59
C GLN A 27 -4.80 -14.77 0.43
N ASP A 28 -4.00 -15.82 0.57
CA ASP A 28 -3.09 -16.31 -0.48
C ASP A 28 -2.10 -15.25 -1.00
N ASN A 29 -1.62 -14.38 -0.11
CA ASN A 29 -0.73 -13.25 -0.45
C ASN A 29 -1.29 -12.38 -1.58
N GLN A 30 -2.58 -12.06 -1.49
CA GLN A 30 -3.21 -11.10 -2.38
C GLN A 30 -3.48 -9.78 -1.68
N LEU A 31 -3.48 -8.69 -2.45
CA LEU A 31 -3.86 -7.36 -2.03
C LEU A 31 -4.87 -6.80 -3.01
N ARG A 32 -5.99 -6.27 -2.51
CA ARG A 32 -6.84 -5.40 -3.31
C ARG A 32 -6.52 -3.95 -2.99
N TRP A 33 -6.18 -3.16 -4.00
CA TRP A 33 -6.18 -1.72 -3.87
C TRP A 33 -7.46 -1.15 -4.47
N THR A 34 -8.02 -0.13 -3.86
CA THR A 34 -9.19 0.60 -4.36
C THR A 34 -8.92 2.08 -4.21
N SER A 35 -8.96 2.85 -5.32
CA SER A 35 -8.89 4.31 -5.23
C SER A 35 -10.12 4.85 -4.52
N ILE A 36 -9.87 5.74 -3.57
CA ILE A 36 -10.88 6.47 -2.81
C ILE A 36 -10.78 7.98 -3.06
N ARG A 37 -9.93 8.38 -4.01
CA ARG A 37 -9.82 9.75 -4.50
C ARG A 37 -10.97 10.03 -5.47
N GLN A 38 -11.45 11.28 -5.51
CA GLN A 38 -12.66 11.65 -6.26
C GLN A 38 -12.52 11.40 -7.78
N GLU A 39 -11.36 11.68 -8.34
CA GLU A 39 -11.06 11.63 -9.77
C GLU A 39 -11.18 10.22 -10.37
N ASP A 40 -10.91 9.19 -9.57
CA ASP A 40 -10.85 7.79 -9.98
C ASP A 40 -11.51 6.85 -8.95
N ALA A 41 -12.50 7.37 -8.22
CA ALA A 41 -13.17 6.67 -7.14
C ALA A 41 -13.71 5.30 -7.59
N GLY A 42 -13.32 4.25 -6.88
CA GLY A 42 -13.75 2.88 -7.16
C GLY A 42 -12.88 2.10 -8.14
N ALA A 43 -11.89 2.73 -8.79
CA ALA A 43 -10.87 1.99 -9.55
C ALA A 43 -10.17 0.99 -8.61
N THR A 44 -10.03 -0.26 -9.02
CA THR A 44 -9.53 -1.33 -8.15
C THR A 44 -8.92 -2.46 -8.94
N ASP A 45 -7.93 -3.12 -8.35
CA ASP A 45 -7.40 -4.40 -8.85
C ASP A 45 -6.94 -5.29 -7.69
N ILE A 46 -6.69 -6.58 -7.98
CA ILE A 46 -6.18 -7.58 -7.05
C ILE A 46 -4.81 -8.05 -7.53
N GLU A 47 -3.81 -7.86 -6.67
CA GLU A 47 -2.41 -8.11 -6.98
C GLU A 47 -1.85 -9.22 -6.11
N THR A 48 -0.95 -10.03 -6.68
CA THR A 48 -0.12 -10.94 -5.88
C THR A 48 1.02 -10.14 -5.25
N ILE A 49 1.13 -10.21 -3.92
CA ILE A 49 2.10 -9.44 -3.15
C ILE A 49 3.20 -10.31 -2.55
N HIS A 50 4.36 -9.70 -2.36
CA HIS A 50 5.42 -10.17 -1.48
C HIS A 50 5.41 -9.35 -0.20
N VAL A 51 5.46 -10.00 0.96
CA VAL A 51 5.43 -9.33 2.25
C VAL A 51 6.61 -9.77 3.10
N GLU A 52 7.41 -8.80 3.51
CA GLU A 52 8.48 -9.00 4.47
C GLU A 52 8.18 -8.23 5.75
N GLN A 53 8.34 -8.88 6.90
CA GLN A 53 8.17 -8.24 8.20
C GLN A 53 9.53 -7.94 8.82
N TYR A 54 9.71 -6.70 9.27
CA TYR A 54 10.86 -6.25 10.03
C TYR A 54 10.47 -6.02 11.50
N PRO A 55 11.45 -5.93 12.41
CA PRO A 55 11.20 -5.55 13.79
C PRO A 55 10.40 -4.23 13.90
N SER A 56 9.77 -4.02 15.05
CA SER A 56 9.07 -2.76 15.38
C SER A 56 7.88 -2.42 14.47
N GLY A 57 7.19 -3.43 13.94
CA GLY A 57 5.94 -3.21 13.18
C GLY A 57 6.16 -2.57 11.81
N ILE A 58 7.34 -2.75 11.23
CA ILE A 58 7.69 -2.29 9.88
C ILE A 58 7.46 -3.45 8.90
N PHE A 59 6.87 -3.17 7.75
CA PHE A 59 6.60 -4.13 6.69
C PHE A 59 7.08 -3.60 5.33
N SER A 60 7.65 -4.47 4.50
CA SER A 60 7.74 -4.25 3.05
C SER A 60 6.58 -5.00 2.38
N VAL A 61 5.85 -4.33 1.50
CA VAL A 61 4.78 -4.91 0.70
C VAL A 61 5.01 -4.54 -0.75
N ASP A 62 5.30 -5.53 -1.59
CA ASP A 62 5.84 -5.32 -2.93
C ASP A 62 5.04 -6.10 -3.97
N TRP A 63 4.74 -5.49 -5.11
CA TRP A 63 4.07 -6.18 -6.23
C TRP A 63 4.37 -5.52 -7.58
N ILE A 64 3.92 -6.19 -8.64
CA ILE A 64 3.99 -5.73 -10.02
C ILE A 64 2.60 -5.88 -10.62
N GLU A 65 2.02 -4.79 -11.09
CA GLU A 65 0.74 -4.80 -11.80
C GLU A 65 0.93 -5.30 -13.25
N GLU A 66 -0.16 -5.72 -13.90
CA GLU A 66 -0.15 -6.15 -15.31
C GLU A 66 0.43 -5.08 -16.25
N SER A 67 0.22 -3.79 -15.92
CA SER A 67 0.76 -2.64 -16.65
C SER A 67 2.30 -2.57 -16.66
N GLY A 68 2.96 -3.36 -15.80
CA GLY A 68 4.40 -3.30 -15.55
C GLY A 68 4.78 -2.19 -14.55
N LEU A 69 3.80 -1.55 -13.89
CA LEU A 69 4.04 -0.71 -12.71
C LEU A 69 4.55 -1.60 -11.58
N CYS A 70 5.69 -1.27 -11.00
CA CYS A 70 6.20 -1.94 -9.81
C CYS A 70 5.97 -1.02 -8.62
N VAL A 71 5.45 -1.57 -7.53
CA VAL A 71 5.14 -0.82 -6.31
C VAL A 71 5.80 -1.49 -5.13
N SER A 72 6.40 -0.68 -4.26
CA SER A 72 7.00 -1.09 -3.00
C SER A 72 6.54 -0.16 -1.90
N TYR A 73 5.86 -0.69 -0.89
CA TYR A 73 5.44 0.04 0.30
C TYR A 73 6.30 -0.37 1.49
N THR A 74 6.94 0.60 2.12
CA THR A 74 7.48 0.47 3.49
C THR A 74 6.47 1.04 4.46
N ILE A 75 5.76 0.16 5.17
CA ILE A 75 4.69 0.50 6.10
C ILE A 75 5.23 0.45 7.53
N ASP A 76 5.13 1.56 8.24
CA ASP A 76 5.38 1.65 9.68
C ASP A 76 4.03 1.72 10.41
N THR A 77 3.65 0.59 10.99
CA THR A 77 2.34 0.46 11.64
C THR A 77 2.27 1.14 13.00
N LEU A 78 3.41 1.37 13.67
CA LEU A 78 3.47 2.04 14.97
C LEU A 78 3.39 3.55 14.82
N ASN A 79 4.01 4.09 13.77
CA ASN A 79 4.00 5.51 13.47
C ASN A 79 2.89 5.93 12.47
N HIS A 80 2.02 4.99 12.08
CA HIS A 80 0.90 5.21 11.16
C HIS A 80 1.32 5.86 9.84
N TYR A 81 2.37 5.32 9.22
CA TYR A 81 3.03 5.95 8.09
C TYR A 81 3.40 4.95 7.01
N VAL A 82 3.41 5.40 5.76
CA VAL A 82 3.91 4.60 4.63
C VAL A 82 4.75 5.46 3.71
N LYS A 83 5.87 4.89 3.25
CA LYS A 83 6.62 5.39 2.10
C LYS A 83 6.44 4.43 0.94
N SER A 84 6.30 4.97 -0.25
CA SER A 84 6.15 4.21 -1.47
C SER A 84 7.25 4.56 -2.46
N PHE A 85 7.86 3.53 -3.03
CA PHE A 85 8.72 3.61 -4.20
C PHE A 85 8.05 2.86 -5.34
N MET A 86 7.69 3.59 -6.39
CA MET A 86 7.08 3.05 -7.59
C MET A 86 8.01 3.24 -8.77
N THR A 87 7.89 2.37 -9.75
CA THR A 87 8.48 2.61 -11.07
C THR A 87 7.50 2.23 -12.15
N PHE A 88 7.51 2.95 -13.26
CA PHE A 88 6.72 2.62 -14.45
C PHE A 88 7.61 2.57 -15.70
N PRO A 89 7.22 1.82 -16.74
CA PRO A 89 7.99 1.76 -17.99
C PRO A 89 8.19 3.14 -18.61
N ASP A 90 9.46 3.51 -18.86
CA ASP A 90 9.86 4.72 -19.57
C ASP A 90 11.22 4.48 -20.24
N ARG A 91 11.21 4.31 -21.57
CA ARG A 91 12.41 3.94 -22.35
C ARG A 91 13.50 5.01 -22.32
N GLU A 92 13.16 6.26 -22.04
CA GLU A 92 14.11 7.37 -22.02
C GLU A 92 14.83 7.49 -20.67
N TYR A 93 14.41 6.71 -19.65
CA TYR A 93 14.99 6.73 -18.32
C TYR A 93 15.98 5.58 -18.09
N ARG A 94 16.87 5.74 -17.09
CA ARG A 94 17.85 4.71 -16.73
C ARG A 94 17.16 3.38 -16.44
N GLY A 95 17.56 2.32 -17.15
CA GLY A 95 16.99 0.99 -16.99
C GLY A 95 15.59 0.82 -17.59
N GLY A 96 15.13 1.77 -18.42
CA GLY A 96 13.82 1.71 -19.07
C GLY A 96 12.65 1.95 -18.11
N ARG A 97 12.90 2.56 -16.95
CA ARG A 97 11.90 2.76 -15.90
C ARG A 97 12.06 4.12 -15.22
N ARG A 98 10.97 4.87 -15.08
CA ARG A 98 10.95 6.14 -14.34
C ARG A 98 10.51 5.88 -12.90
N PRO A 99 11.26 6.35 -11.89
CA PRO A 99 10.86 6.24 -10.50
C PRO A 99 9.84 7.33 -10.11
N PHE A 100 8.99 6.99 -9.15
CA PHE A 100 8.07 7.91 -8.49
C PHE A 100 8.02 7.54 -7.01
N THR A 101 8.28 8.50 -6.13
CA THR A 101 8.22 8.31 -4.68
C THR A 101 7.22 9.25 -4.08
N HIS A 102 6.47 8.75 -3.11
CA HIS A 102 5.47 9.50 -2.38
C HIS A 102 5.24 8.83 -1.03
N GLU A 103 4.71 9.59 -0.08
CA GLU A 103 4.58 9.14 1.31
C GLU A 103 3.36 9.77 1.97
N GLY A 104 2.92 9.18 3.07
CA GLY A 104 1.80 9.74 3.80
C GLY A 104 1.26 8.84 4.91
N PRO A 105 0.16 9.28 5.56
CA PRO A 105 -0.46 8.52 6.62
C PRO A 105 -0.98 7.16 6.15
N PHE A 106 -0.77 6.15 6.99
CA PHE A 106 -1.29 4.79 6.86
C PHE A 106 -2.06 4.43 8.12
N HIS A 107 -3.34 4.11 7.97
CA HIS A 107 -4.19 3.74 9.10
C HIS A 107 -4.97 2.48 8.79
N PHE A 108 -4.92 1.49 9.68
CA PHE A 108 -5.85 0.37 9.62
C PHE A 108 -7.28 0.85 9.83
N ILE A 109 -8.20 0.28 9.06
CA ILE A 109 -9.63 0.48 9.22
C ILE A 109 -10.07 -0.50 10.31
N SER A 110 -10.56 0.02 11.43
CA SER A 110 -11.19 -0.80 12.47
C SER A 110 -12.53 -1.36 11.94
N GLU A 111 -12.86 -2.59 12.30
CA GLU A 111 -14.14 -3.23 11.92
C GLU A 111 -15.38 -2.44 12.41
N ASP A 112 -15.19 -1.52 13.38
CA ASP A 112 -16.26 -0.70 13.98
C ASP A 112 -16.27 0.77 13.54
N GLY A 113 -15.47 1.18 12.56
CA GLY A 113 -15.48 2.56 12.03
C GLY A 113 -15.06 3.65 13.02
N LYS A 114 -14.51 3.29 14.19
CA LYS A 114 -13.95 4.24 15.16
C LYS A 114 -12.45 4.37 14.93
N GLN A 115 -12.02 5.57 14.54
CA GLN A 115 -10.61 5.93 14.51
C GLN A 115 -9.97 5.59 15.85
N ASP A 116 -8.81 4.94 15.82
CA ASP A 116 -8.01 4.67 17.00
C ASP A 116 -7.40 5.99 17.48
N SER A 117 -8.17 6.75 18.26
CA SER A 117 -7.70 7.94 18.95
C SER A 117 -6.89 7.49 20.18
N LYS A 118 -5.65 7.08 19.97
CA LYS A 118 -4.65 7.00 21.04
C LYS A 118 -3.31 7.56 20.57
N GLY A 119 -3.24 8.89 20.59
CA GLY A 119 -2.01 9.65 20.70
C GLY A 119 -2.21 10.65 21.82
N GLN A 120 -1.51 10.42 22.92
CA GLN A 120 -1.53 11.15 24.19
C GLN A 120 -0.87 12.52 24.07
#